data_AF-A0A6J6SNF2-F1
#
_entry.id   AF-A0A6J6SNF2-F1
#
_cell.length_a   1.000
_cell.length_b   1.000
_cell.length_c   1.000
_cell.angle_alpha   90.00
_cell.angle_beta   90.00
_cell.angle_gamma   90.00
#
_symmetry.space_group_name_H-M   'P 1'
#
loop_
_entity.id
_entity.type
_entity.pdbx_description
1 polymer ?
#
loop_
_entity_poly.entity_id
_entity_poly.type
_entity_poly.pdbx_seq_one_letter_code
_entity_poly.pdbx_strand_id
1 'polypeptide(L)'
;MLENALIEQVERFLLELGQGFAFVGRQYALLVGDDDFFIDLLFFHIPTKRYVVVKLKRSVFTPEAAGKLNFYVNVVDDQLRTEHEAATIGLLLCRTRSDVVVRYALSGVATPMAVAGYTLADLPRDAQSALPVERLLLDVVAAAVDHDASGEE
;
A
#
# COMPACT_ATOMS: atom_id res chain seq x y z
N MET A 1 19.30 -2.19 -6.72
CA MET A 1 19.29 -1.36 -5.49
C MET A 1 18.40 -2.03 -4.46
N LEU A 2 18.68 -1.80 -3.18
CA LEU A 2 18.05 -2.45 -2.02
C LEU A 2 16.51 -2.34 -2.01
N GLU A 3 15.99 -1.19 -2.47
CA GLU A 3 14.54 -0.93 -2.57
C GLU A 3 13.83 -1.88 -3.55
N ASN A 4 14.51 -2.29 -4.63
CA ASN A 4 13.93 -3.25 -5.58
C ASN A 4 13.82 -4.66 -5.00
N ALA A 5 14.78 -5.08 -4.16
CA ALA A 5 14.74 -6.39 -3.50
C ALA A 5 13.57 -6.47 -2.52
N LEU A 6 13.33 -5.38 -1.78
CA LEU A 6 12.17 -5.22 -0.92
C LEU A 6 10.86 -5.32 -1.71
N ILE A 7 10.74 -4.55 -2.80
CA ILE A 7 9.56 -4.57 -3.68
C ILE A 7 9.28 -5.99 -4.19
N GLU A 8 10.31 -6.70 -4.67
CA GLU A 8 10.19 -8.08 -5.17
C GLU A 8 9.74 -9.08 -4.10
N GLN A 9 10.18 -8.91 -2.85
CA GLN A 9 9.79 -9.79 -1.76
C GLN A 9 8.33 -9.56 -1.33
N VAL A 10 7.92 -8.29 -1.21
CA VAL A 10 6.54 -7.92 -0.92
C VAL A 10 5.60 -8.40 -2.03
N GLU A 11 6.05 -8.26 -3.28
CA GLU A 11 5.33 -8.78 -4.46
C GLU A 11 5.09 -10.29 -4.36
N ARG A 12 6.16 -11.07 -4.18
CA ARG A 12 6.05 -12.52 -4.04
C ARG A 12 5.14 -12.92 -2.89
N PHE A 13 5.29 -12.29 -1.73
CA PHE A 13 4.47 -12.62 -0.57
C PHE A 13 2.98 -12.35 -0.80
N LEU A 14 2.63 -11.17 -1.35
CA LEU A 14 1.23 -10.83 -1.63
C LEU A 14 0.60 -11.77 -2.66
N LEU A 15 1.39 -12.27 -3.62
CA LEU A 15 0.95 -13.28 -4.58
C LEU A 15 0.82 -14.68 -3.95
N GLU A 16 1.79 -15.10 -3.14
CA GLU A 16 1.81 -16.39 -2.45
C GLU A 16 0.68 -16.54 -1.42
N LEU A 17 0.22 -15.44 -0.85
CA LEU A 17 -0.96 -15.43 0.04
C LEU A 17 -2.23 -15.94 -0.65
N GLY A 18 -2.29 -15.94 -2.00
CA GLY A 18 -3.35 -16.60 -2.75
C GLY A 18 -4.75 -16.02 -2.53
N GLN A 19 -4.87 -14.84 -1.91
CA GLN A 19 -6.15 -14.27 -1.50
C GLN A 19 -6.87 -13.52 -2.63
N GLY A 20 -6.44 -13.66 -3.88
CA GLY A 20 -7.04 -13.00 -5.04
C GLY A 20 -6.34 -11.70 -5.46
N PHE A 21 -5.13 -11.45 -4.96
CA PHE A 21 -4.25 -10.41 -5.47
C PHE A 21 -3.70 -10.81 -6.85
N ALA A 22 -3.91 -9.93 -7.83
CA ALA A 22 -3.29 -9.99 -9.14
C ALA A 22 -2.29 -8.84 -9.26
N PHE A 23 -1.05 -9.15 -9.65
CA PHE A 23 -0.02 -8.14 -9.86
C PHE A 23 -0.30 -7.34 -11.13
N VAL A 24 -0.32 -6.01 -11.01
CA VAL A 24 -0.51 -5.09 -12.14
C VAL A 24 0.83 -4.49 -12.55
N GLY A 25 1.65 -4.07 -11.58
CA GLY A 25 2.98 -3.58 -11.87
C GLY A 25 3.75 -3.10 -10.64
N ARG A 26 5.06 -2.91 -10.85
CA ARG A 26 6.00 -2.33 -9.89
C ARG A 26 6.58 -1.05 -10.46
N GLN A 27 6.88 -0.07 -9.61
CA GLN A 27 7.30 1.26 -10.05
C GLN A 27 6.36 1.75 -11.17
N TYR A 28 5.06 1.55 -10.97
CA TYR A 28 4.04 1.76 -11.98
C TYR A 28 3.95 3.26 -12.26
N ALA A 29 4.27 3.63 -13.50
CA ALA A 29 4.30 5.01 -13.94
C ALA A 29 2.87 5.55 -14.11
N LEU A 30 2.62 6.73 -13.55
CA LEU A 30 1.41 7.51 -13.71
C LEU A 30 1.80 8.87 -14.25
N LEU A 31 1.10 9.31 -15.30
CA LEU A 31 1.23 10.66 -15.83
C LEU A 31 0.06 11.49 -15.31
N VAL A 32 0.36 12.58 -14.60
CA VAL A 32 -0.65 13.50 -14.07
C VAL A 32 -0.28 14.92 -14.50
N GLY A 33 -1.03 15.46 -15.46
CA GLY A 33 -0.61 16.67 -16.17
C GLY A 33 0.67 16.38 -16.97
N ASP A 34 1.74 17.11 -16.67
CA ASP A 34 3.05 16.96 -17.32
C ASP A 34 4.09 16.26 -16.42
N ASP A 35 3.68 15.82 -15.22
CA ASP A 35 4.58 15.23 -14.22
C ASP A 35 4.44 13.71 -14.14
N ASP A 36 5.58 13.03 -14.06
CA ASP A 36 5.67 11.59 -13.85
C ASP A 36 5.67 11.22 -12.36
N PHE A 37 4.82 10.26 -12.02
CA PHE A 37 4.69 9.69 -10.69
C PHE A 37 4.85 8.19 -10.71
N PHE A 38 5.32 7.62 -9.59
CA PHE A 38 5.60 6.18 -9.51
C PHE A 38 4.97 5.57 -8.24
N ILE A 39 4.12 4.58 -8.45
CA ILE A 39 3.59 3.71 -7.39
C ILE A 39 4.57 2.56 -7.19
N ASP A 40 4.95 2.26 -5.95
CA ASP A 40 5.94 1.20 -5.67
C ASP A 40 5.42 -0.16 -6.16
N LEU A 41 4.18 -0.48 -5.79
CA LEU A 41 3.48 -1.69 -6.18
C LEU A 41 1.99 -1.40 -6.40
N LEU A 42 1.47 -1.87 -7.54
CA LEU A 42 0.05 -1.81 -7.89
C LEU A 42 -0.48 -3.23 -8.07
N PHE A 43 -1.56 -3.53 -7.36
CA PHE A 43 -2.29 -4.79 -7.47
C PHE A 43 -3.75 -4.54 -7.83
N PHE A 44 -4.40 -5.59 -8.31
CA PHE A 44 -5.85 -5.68 -8.39
C PHE A 44 -6.32 -6.84 -7.51
N HIS A 45 -7.29 -6.61 -6.63
CA HIS A 45 -7.91 -7.65 -5.84
C HIS A 45 -9.17 -8.17 -6.54
N ILE A 46 -9.09 -9.39 -7.08
CA ILE A 46 -10.14 -9.99 -7.93
C ILE A 46 -11.47 -10.17 -7.19
N PRO A 47 -11.53 -10.78 -5.98
CA PRO A 47 -12.80 -11.05 -5.31
C PRO A 47 -13.63 -9.80 -5.02
N THR A 48 -12.96 -8.70 -4.63
CA THR A 48 -13.64 -7.43 -4.28
C THR A 48 -13.56 -6.39 -5.40
N LYS A 49 -13.03 -6.78 -6.57
CA LYS A 49 -12.91 -5.98 -7.79
C LYS A 49 -12.40 -4.55 -7.58
N ARG A 50 -11.18 -4.40 -7.07
CA ARG A 50 -10.60 -3.06 -6.83
C ARG A 50 -9.09 -3.07 -6.98
N TYR A 51 -8.53 -1.90 -7.25
CA TYR A 51 -7.09 -1.70 -7.17
C TYR A 51 -6.62 -1.58 -5.71
N VAL A 52 -5.38 -1.99 -5.47
CA VAL A 52 -4.68 -1.82 -4.20
C VAL A 52 -3.33 -1.16 -4.50
N VAL A 53 -3.19 0.10 -4.07
CA VAL A 53 -1.97 0.89 -4.18
C VAL A 53 -1.13 0.62 -2.95
N VAL A 54 0.04 0.03 -3.11
CA VAL A 54 0.94 -0.27 -1.98
C VAL A 54 2.13 0.66 -2.02
N LYS A 55 2.33 1.40 -0.91
CA LYS A 55 3.47 2.28 -0.70
C LYS A 55 4.36 1.73 0.40
N LEU A 56 5.65 1.61 0.13
CA LEU A 56 6.64 1.10 1.07
C LEU A 56 7.43 2.25 1.69
N LYS A 57 7.65 2.19 3.01
CA LYS A 57 8.50 3.13 3.76
C LYS A 57 9.36 2.38 4.77
N ARG A 58 10.68 2.51 4.62
CA ARG A 58 11.66 1.96 5.58
C ARG A 58 11.76 2.79 6.86
N SER A 59 11.31 4.05 6.81
CA SER A 59 11.28 4.99 7.93
C SER A 59 9.98 4.88 8.74
N VAL A 60 9.93 5.66 9.83
CA VAL A 60 8.67 5.96 10.52
C VAL A 60 7.63 6.52 9.54
N PHE A 61 6.35 6.26 9.83
CA PHE A 61 5.23 6.94 9.20
C PHE A 61 5.41 8.46 9.22
N THR A 62 5.05 9.13 8.12
CA THR A 62 4.98 10.59 8.06
C THR A 62 3.68 11.06 7.38
N PRO A 63 3.14 12.25 7.72
CA PRO A 63 1.95 12.80 7.07
C PRO A 63 2.11 12.95 5.55
N GLU A 64 3.30 13.28 5.07
CA GLU A 64 3.60 13.41 3.63
C GLU A 64 3.44 12.06 2.90
N ALA A 65 3.78 10.95 3.55
CA ALA A 65 3.58 9.62 3.00
C ALA A 65 2.09 9.30 2.83
N ALA A 66 1.26 9.69 3.81
CA ALA A 66 -0.19 9.54 3.71
C ALA A 66 -0.78 10.44 2.60
N GLY A 67 -0.34 11.69 2.50
CA GLY A 67 -0.76 12.59 1.43
C GLY A 67 -0.42 12.04 0.04
N LYS A 68 0.80 11.50 -0.14
CA LYS A 68 1.23 10.89 -1.40
C LYS A 68 0.46 9.61 -1.73
N LEU A 69 0.16 8.77 -0.74
CA LEU A 69 -0.68 7.60 -0.93
C LEU A 69 -2.11 7.99 -1.35
N ASN A 70 -2.71 8.98 -0.67
CA ASN A 70 -4.03 9.51 -1.01
C ASN A 70 -4.07 10.04 -2.45
N PHE A 71 -3.03 10.77 -2.86
CA PHE A 71 -2.88 11.23 -4.24
C PHE A 71 -2.91 10.06 -5.22
N TYR A 72 -2.12 9.00 -4.98
CA TYR A 72 -2.11 7.83 -5.86
C TYR A 72 -3.45 7.09 -5.91
N VAL A 73 -4.14 6.94 -4.78
CA VAL A 73 -5.47 6.32 -4.75
C VAL A 73 -6.45 7.10 -5.63
N ASN A 74 -6.46 8.43 -5.53
CA ASN A 74 -7.33 9.27 -6.36
C ASN A 74 -6.99 9.15 -7.86
N VAL A 75 -5.72 9.16 -8.22
CA VAL A 75 -5.29 9.05 -9.63
C VAL A 75 -5.67 7.68 -10.20
N VAL A 76 -5.49 6.60 -9.45
CA VAL A 76 -5.90 5.25 -9.89
C VAL A 76 -7.41 5.14 -10.01
N ASP A 77 -8.17 5.72 -9.06
CA ASP A 77 -9.64 5.75 -9.13
C ASP A 77 -10.19 6.55 -10.32
N ASP A 78 -9.45 7.56 -10.79
CA ASP A 78 -9.83 8.40 -11.92
C ASP A 78 -9.40 7.81 -13.27
N GLN A 79 -8.15 7.32 -13.37
CA GLN A 79 -7.56 6.93 -14.65
C GLN A 79 -7.69 5.44 -14.98
N LEU A 80 -7.74 4.56 -13.97
CA LEU A 80 -7.66 3.10 -14.16
C LEU A 80 -8.96 2.39 -13.78
N ARG A 81 -9.62 2.85 -12.71
CA ARG A 81 -10.83 2.20 -12.19
C ARG A 81 -12.00 2.34 -13.15
N THR A 82 -12.73 1.25 -13.37
CA THR A 82 -13.99 1.24 -14.12
C THR A 82 -15.21 1.42 -13.22
N GLU A 83 -16.37 1.75 -13.80
CA GLU A 83 -17.62 1.90 -13.06
C GLU A 83 -18.11 0.61 -12.36
N HIS A 84 -17.62 -0.55 -12.78
CA HIS A 84 -17.96 -1.85 -12.21
C HIS A 84 -16.99 -2.33 -11.12
N GLU A 85 -15.97 -1.51 -10.81
CA GLU A 85 -14.96 -1.78 -9.80
C GLU A 85 -15.21 -0.93 -8.55
N ALA A 86 -14.94 -1.53 -7.40
CA ALA A 86 -15.01 -0.86 -6.11
C ALA A 86 -13.84 0.11 -5.93
N ALA A 87 -13.99 1.03 -4.99
CA ALA A 87 -13.00 2.07 -4.70
C ALA A 87 -11.62 1.48 -4.39
N THR A 88 -10.59 2.10 -4.98
CA THR A 88 -9.19 1.74 -4.81
C THR A 88 -8.77 1.93 -3.36
N ILE A 89 -8.02 0.96 -2.82
CA ILE A 89 -7.48 1.04 -1.47
C ILE A 89 -6.02 1.45 -1.51
N GLY A 90 -5.65 2.36 -0.61
CA GLY A 90 -4.24 2.65 -0.33
C GLY A 90 -3.73 1.82 0.85
N LEU A 91 -2.57 1.19 0.71
CA LEU A 91 -1.88 0.48 1.78
C LEU A 91 -0.48 1.07 1.99
N LEU A 92 -0.26 1.67 3.16
CA LEU A 92 1.05 2.15 3.57
C LEU A 92 1.72 1.14 4.51
N LEU A 93 2.84 0.60 4.06
CA LEU A 93 3.68 -0.32 4.81
C LEU A 93 4.88 0.44 5.38
N CYS A 94 4.93 0.60 6.70
CA CYS A 94 5.99 1.33 7.39
C CYS A 94 6.51 0.56 8.61
N ARG A 95 7.82 0.67 8.90
CA ARG A 95 8.49 -0.09 9.98
C ARG A 95 7.93 0.25 11.36
N THR A 96 7.69 1.54 11.60
CA THR A 96 7.22 2.07 12.88
C THR A 96 6.33 3.28 12.63
N ARG A 97 5.51 3.63 13.62
CA ARG A 97 4.62 4.78 13.53
C ARG A 97 4.27 5.32 14.91
N SER A 98 3.74 6.53 14.92
CA SER A 98 3.02 7.09 16.07
C SER A 98 1.52 7.12 15.75
N ASP A 99 0.73 6.38 16.51
CA ASP A 99 -0.73 6.30 16.33
C ASP A 99 -1.40 7.68 16.36
N VAL A 100 -0.88 8.61 17.16
CA VAL A 100 -1.36 10.00 17.20
C VAL A 100 -1.13 10.69 15.86
N VAL A 101 0.08 10.56 15.31
CA VAL A 101 0.45 11.19 14.03
C VAL A 101 -0.35 10.59 12.88
N VAL A 102 -0.56 9.26 12.88
CA VAL A 102 -1.36 8.59 11.86
C VAL A 102 -2.82 9.06 11.92
N ARG A 103 -3.41 9.11 13.11
CA ARG A 103 -4.79 9.60 13.27
C ARG A 103 -4.97 11.00 12.73
N TYR A 104 -4.04 11.93 13.04
CA TYR A 104 -4.13 13.30 12.53
C TYR A 104 -3.91 13.36 11.01
N ALA A 105 -2.97 12.59 10.46
CA ALA A 105 -2.69 12.57 9.04
C ALA A 105 -3.83 11.98 8.19
N LEU A 106 -4.60 11.05 8.75
CA LEU A 106 -5.74 10.43 8.08
C LEU A 106 -7.08 11.13 8.36
N SER A 107 -7.10 12.07 9.31
CA SER A 107 -8.32 12.80 9.66
C SER A 107 -8.81 13.62 8.47
N GLY A 108 -10.06 13.36 8.05
CA GLY A 108 -10.68 14.05 6.91
C GLY A 108 -10.30 13.51 5.54
N VAL A 109 -9.48 12.45 5.46
CA VAL A 109 -9.23 11.75 4.19
C VAL A 109 -10.39 10.82 3.88
N ALA A 110 -11.03 11.02 2.72
CA ALA A 110 -12.21 10.25 2.31
C ALA A 110 -11.87 8.95 1.57
N THR A 111 -10.66 8.81 1.05
CA THR A 111 -10.21 7.59 0.36
C THR A 111 -9.96 6.47 1.35
N PRO A 112 -10.24 5.20 0.97
CA PRO A 112 -10.02 4.07 1.87
C PRO A 112 -8.52 3.76 1.94
N MET A 113 -7.87 4.21 3.02
CA MET A 113 -6.43 3.99 3.26
C MET A 113 -6.18 3.23 4.57
N ALA A 114 -5.31 2.23 4.50
CA ALA A 114 -4.78 1.52 5.65
C ALA A 114 -3.30 1.78 5.86
N VAL A 115 -2.91 1.95 7.12
CA VAL A 115 -1.52 1.82 7.57
C VAL A 115 -1.40 0.47 8.25
N ALA A 116 -0.47 -0.37 7.79
CA ALA A 116 -0.29 -1.69 8.37
C ALA A 116 -0.10 -1.61 9.89
N GLY A 117 -0.88 -2.41 10.62
CA GLY A 117 -0.89 -2.45 12.07
C GLY A 117 -1.86 -1.46 12.76
N TYR A 118 -2.50 -0.51 12.06
CA TYR A 118 -3.24 0.62 12.69
C TYR A 118 -4.71 0.67 12.26
N THR A 119 -4.94 1.07 11.01
CA THR A 119 -6.26 1.46 10.49
C THR A 119 -6.86 0.38 9.61
N LEU A 120 -6.30 -0.83 9.62
CA LEU A 120 -6.86 -1.96 8.87
C LEU A 120 -8.33 -2.22 9.27
N ALA A 121 -8.66 -2.05 10.55
CA ALA A 121 -10.02 -2.18 11.06
C ALA A 121 -10.96 -1.02 10.69
N ASP A 122 -10.41 0.13 10.31
CA ASP A 122 -11.17 1.35 9.97
C ASP A 122 -11.61 1.38 8.51
N LEU A 123 -11.11 0.45 7.69
CA LEU A 123 -11.54 0.31 6.30
C LEU A 123 -12.98 -0.21 6.19
N PRO A 124 -13.69 0.11 5.09
CA PRO A 124 -14.96 -0.51 4.76
C PRO A 124 -14.90 -2.04 4.86
N ARG A 125 -15.98 -2.71 5.34
CA ARG A 125 -15.94 -4.17 5.58
C ARG A 125 -15.61 -4.98 4.33
N ASP A 126 -16.06 -4.52 3.18
CA ASP A 126 -15.77 -5.08 1.85
C ASP A 126 -14.33 -4.82 1.38
N ALA A 127 -13.66 -3.81 1.94
CA ALA A 127 -12.24 -3.55 1.75
C ALA A 127 -11.36 -4.39 2.68
N GLN A 128 -11.83 -4.68 3.91
CA GLN A 128 -11.09 -5.52 4.86
C GLN A 128 -10.87 -6.95 4.34
N SER A 129 -11.85 -7.50 3.61
CA SER A 129 -11.70 -8.83 2.97
C SER A 129 -10.70 -8.84 1.81
N ALA A 130 -10.32 -7.66 1.30
CA ALA A 130 -9.31 -7.53 0.27
C ALA A 130 -7.89 -7.48 0.82
N LEU A 131 -7.73 -7.27 2.13
CA LEU A 131 -6.42 -7.13 2.73
C LEU A 131 -6.02 -8.41 3.48
N PRO A 132 -4.74 -8.80 3.40
CA PRO A 132 -4.21 -9.86 4.24
C PRO A 132 -4.40 -9.50 5.71
N VAL A 133 -4.47 -10.52 6.57
CA VAL A 133 -4.55 -10.28 8.01
C VAL A 133 -3.36 -9.45 8.48
N GLU A 134 -3.62 -8.56 9.43
CA GLU A 134 -2.65 -7.59 9.95
C GLU A 134 -1.31 -8.21 10.33
N ARG A 135 -1.33 -9.40 10.95
CA ARG A 135 -0.12 -10.14 11.30
C ARG A 135 0.77 -10.39 10.08
N LEU A 136 0.19 -10.87 8.98
CA LEU A 136 0.93 -11.17 7.75
C LEU A 136 1.50 -9.91 7.12
N LEU A 137 0.78 -8.79 7.18
CA LEU A 137 1.30 -7.48 6.71
C LEU A 137 2.44 -6.98 7.60
N LEU A 138 2.39 -7.20 8.90
CA LEU A 138 3.49 -6.88 9.82
C LEU A 138 4.69 -7.80 9.59
N ASP A 139 4.47 -9.08 9.29
CA ASP A 139 5.54 -10.02 8.94
C ASP A 139 6.19 -9.64 7.60
N VAL A 140 5.41 -9.16 6.63
CA VAL A 140 5.92 -8.54 5.40
C VAL A 140 6.81 -7.35 5.74
N VAL A 141 6.34 -6.44 6.59
CA VAL A 141 7.11 -5.26 7.01
C VAL A 141 8.36 -5.64 7.80
N ALA A 142 8.31 -6.66 8.64
CA ALA A 142 9.47 -7.13 9.40
C ALA A 142 10.50 -7.81 8.48
N ALA A 143 10.07 -8.77 7.65
CA ALA A 143 10.96 -9.47 6.71
C ALA A 143 11.54 -8.53 5.64
N ALA A 144 10.78 -7.50 5.26
CA ALA A 144 11.18 -6.39 4.41
C ALA A 144 12.30 -5.53 4.98
N VAL A 145 12.36 -5.40 6.30
CA VAL A 145 13.15 -4.36 6.96
C VAL A 145 14.26 -4.91 7.87
N ASP A 146 14.15 -6.15 8.36
CA ASP A 146 15.16 -6.82 9.21
C ASP A 146 16.33 -7.40 8.39
N HIS A 147 16.12 -7.73 7.11
CA HIS A 147 17.18 -8.29 6.26
C HIS A 147 18.27 -7.27 5.84
N ASP A 148 18.14 -6.03 6.31
CA ASP A 148 19.05 -4.91 6.08
C ASP A 148 20.01 -4.62 7.25
N ALA A 149 19.83 -5.24 8.42
CA ALA A 149 20.72 -5.01 9.57
C ALA A 149 22.03 -5.83 9.51
N SER A 150 22.17 -6.70 8.51
CA SER A 150 23.31 -7.62 8.34
C SER A 150 24.24 -7.27 7.16
N GLY A 151 24.07 -6.07 6.58
CA GLY A 151 24.85 -5.59 5.42
C GLY A 151 25.80 -4.42 5.69
N GLU A 152 26.03 -4.04 6.95
CA GLU A 152 27.05 -3.06 7.34
C GLU A 152 28.19 -3.76 8.11
N GLU A 153 29.08 -4.43 7.37
CA GLU A 153 30.51 -4.62 7.73
C GLU A 153 31.38 -4.39 6.48
#